data_AF-D6PL52-F1
#
_entry.id   AF-D6PL52-F1
#
_cell.length_a   1.000
_cell.length_b   1.000
_cell.length_c   1.000
_cell.angle_alpha   90.00
_cell.angle_beta   90.00
_cell.angle_gamma   90.00
#
_symmetry.space_group_name_H-M   'P 1'
#
loop_
_entity.id
_entity.type
_entity.pdbx_description
1 polymer ?
#
loop_
_entity_poly.entity_id
_entity_poly.type
_entity_poly.pdbx_seq_one_letter_code
_entity_poly.pdbx_strand_id
1 'polypeptide(L)'
;MRIDAGSQNGTSQSKTKRIYEITARLYESIGVEIGPDLNNMERIPFRSSANAMDSGINVFTGDKEIEFRGNYETDGFIFVRQTQPLPLTILSLYPKLQTNDG
;
A
#
# COMPACT_ATOMS: atom_id res chain seq x y z
N MET A 1 4.95 11.54 -6.73
CA MET A 1 5.77 11.09 -7.88
C MET A 1 5.00 10.01 -8.60
N ARG A 2 5.01 10.00 -9.94
CA ARG A 2 4.30 8.99 -10.74
C ARG A 2 5.13 7.71 -10.82
N ILE A 3 4.47 6.57 -10.68
CA ILE A 3 5.14 5.28 -10.77
C ILE A 3 5.50 4.93 -12.22
N ASP A 4 6.75 4.52 -12.43
CA ASP A 4 7.22 3.88 -13.66
C ASP A 4 7.60 2.45 -13.34
N ALA A 5 6.90 1.49 -13.95
CA ALA A 5 7.25 0.07 -13.87
C ALA A 5 7.60 -0.49 -15.24
N GLY A 6 7.84 0.39 -16.22
CA GLY A 6 8.04 0.00 -17.60
C GLY A 6 6.78 -0.54 -18.26
N SER A 7 6.94 -0.78 -19.55
CA SER A 7 5.95 -1.19 -20.52
C SER A 7 6.68 -1.98 -21.61
N GLN A 8 5.96 -2.77 -22.40
CA GLN A 8 6.53 -3.45 -23.57
C GLN A 8 7.22 -2.47 -24.53
N ASN A 9 6.71 -1.23 -24.62
CA ASN A 9 7.23 -0.19 -25.51
C ASN A 9 8.03 0.90 -24.76
N GLY A 10 8.58 0.63 -23.58
CA GLY A 10 9.45 1.57 -22.85
C GLY A 10 8.86 2.04 -21.52
N THR A 11 8.81 3.35 -21.28
CA THR A 11 8.30 3.93 -20.02
C THR A 11 6.77 3.79 -19.89
N SER A 12 6.26 3.61 -18.66
CA SER A 12 4.81 3.62 -18.38
C SER A 12 4.26 4.95 -17.88
N GLN A 13 5.06 6.03 -17.96
CA GLN A 13 4.70 7.35 -17.42
C GLN A 13 3.47 8.00 -18.07
N SER A 14 3.17 7.69 -19.33
CA SER A 14 1.98 8.21 -20.04
C SER A 14 0.92 7.14 -20.27
N LYS A 15 1.10 5.94 -19.72
CA LYS A 15 0.27 4.78 -20.02
C LYS A 15 -0.74 4.53 -18.91
N THR A 16 -1.91 4.06 -19.33
CA THR A 16 -2.94 3.61 -18.39
C THR A 16 -2.43 2.38 -17.67
N LYS A 17 -2.42 2.44 -16.35
CA LYS A 17 -1.94 1.39 -15.47
C LYS A 17 -2.89 1.20 -14.29
N ARG A 18 -2.88 0.02 -13.71
CA ARG A 18 -3.67 -0.30 -12.52
C ARG A 18 -2.80 -0.98 -11.49
N ILE A 19 -2.65 -0.34 -10.35
CA ILE A 19 -2.10 -0.96 -9.14
C ILE A 19 -3.22 -1.78 -8.52
N TYR A 20 -2.97 -3.05 -8.24
CA TYR A 20 -3.97 -3.96 -7.67
C TYR A 20 -3.54 -4.53 -6.32
N GLU A 21 -2.26 -4.47 -5.99
CA GLU A 21 -1.73 -4.93 -4.71
C GLU A 21 -0.50 -4.12 -4.34
N ILE A 22 -0.29 -3.92 -3.05
CA ILE A 22 0.93 -3.32 -2.51
C ILE A 22 1.42 -4.16 -1.34
N THR A 23 2.72 -4.46 -1.33
CA THR A 23 3.40 -4.98 -0.14
C THR A 23 4.12 -3.83 0.57
N ALA A 24 3.78 -3.60 1.83
CA ALA A 24 4.46 -2.61 2.67
C ALA A 24 5.42 -3.31 3.63
N ARG A 25 6.70 -2.91 3.61
CA ARG A 25 7.69 -3.33 4.60
C ARG A 25 7.73 -2.31 5.73
N LEU A 26 7.37 -2.76 6.93
CA LEU A 26 7.20 -1.94 8.11
C LEU A 26 8.22 -2.31 9.18
N TYR A 27 8.61 -1.32 9.97
CA TYR A 27 9.43 -1.49 11.17
C TYR A 27 8.74 -0.85 12.35
N GLU A 28 8.55 -1.62 13.43
CA GLU A 28 7.91 -1.15 14.68
C GLU A 28 6.69 -0.26 14.44
N SER A 29 5.77 -0.70 13.58
CA SER A 29 4.63 0.12 13.12
C SER A 29 3.28 -0.51 13.43
N ILE A 30 2.26 0.33 13.61
CA ILE A 30 0.86 -0.09 13.80
C ILE A 30 -0.13 0.99 13.35
N GLY A 31 -1.31 0.59 12.87
CA GLY A 31 -2.40 1.53 12.58
C GLY A 31 -2.36 2.18 11.19
N VAL A 32 -1.57 1.64 10.27
CA VAL A 32 -1.41 2.15 8.90
C VAL A 32 -2.65 1.94 8.04
N GLU A 33 -2.93 2.94 7.21
CA GLU A 33 -3.85 2.88 6.07
C GLU A 33 -3.09 3.16 4.76
N ILE A 34 -3.41 2.43 3.70
CA ILE A 34 -2.83 2.61 2.35
C ILE A 34 -3.95 2.66 1.30
N GLY A 35 -3.86 3.56 0.33
CA GLY A 35 -4.87 3.66 -0.73
C GLY A 35 -4.47 4.56 -1.90
N PRO A 36 -5.27 4.58 -2.99
CA PRO A 36 -5.07 5.48 -4.13
C PRO A 36 -5.33 6.96 -3.81
N ASP A 37 -6.19 7.26 -2.83
CA ASP A 37 -6.52 8.61 -2.39
C ASP A 37 -7.06 8.62 -0.95
N LEU A 38 -7.22 9.81 -0.35
CA LEU A 38 -7.61 9.96 1.06
C LEU A 38 -9.06 9.52 1.37
N ASN A 39 -9.90 9.34 0.36
CA ASN A 39 -11.29 8.86 0.47
C ASN A 39 -11.38 7.33 0.29
N ASN A 40 -10.44 6.73 -0.46
CA ASN A 40 -10.39 5.31 -0.76
C ASN A 40 -9.18 4.65 -0.09
N MET A 41 -9.17 4.61 1.25
CA MET A 41 -8.06 4.05 2.03
C MET A 41 -8.41 2.65 2.56
N GLU A 42 -7.47 1.71 2.49
CA GLU A 42 -7.59 0.38 3.09
C GLU A 42 -6.80 0.32 4.39
N ARG A 43 -7.44 -0.17 5.47
CA ARG A 43 -6.81 -0.27 6.78
C ARG A 43 -6.12 -1.61 6.94
N ILE A 44 -4.83 -1.60 7.29
CA ILE A 44 -4.07 -2.84 7.47
C ILE A 44 -4.44 -3.46 8.83
N PRO A 45 -4.93 -4.71 8.88
CA PRO A 45 -5.17 -5.39 10.14
C PRO A 45 -3.85 -5.88 10.76
N PHE A 46 -3.60 -5.44 11.99
CA PHE A 46 -2.45 -5.87 12.82
C PHE A 46 -2.81 -6.94 13.86
N ARG A 47 -4.10 -7.15 14.12
CA ARG A 47 -4.61 -8.23 14.98
C ARG A 47 -5.19 -9.35 14.13
N SER A 48 -4.94 -10.60 14.52
CA SER A 48 -5.62 -11.78 14.00
C SER A 48 -6.48 -12.42 15.09
N SER A 49 -7.38 -13.34 14.71
CA SER A 49 -8.21 -14.13 15.64
C SER A 49 -7.40 -15.01 16.59
N ALA A 50 -6.11 -15.24 16.32
CA ALA A 50 -5.22 -15.98 17.19
C ALA A 50 -4.67 -15.14 18.36
N ASN A 51 -4.83 -13.80 18.33
CA ASN A 51 -4.38 -12.97 19.43
C ASN A 51 -5.37 -13.03 20.60
N ALA A 52 -4.84 -13.30 21.80
CA ALA A 52 -5.63 -13.28 23.03
C ALA A 52 -6.36 -11.94 23.18
N MET A 53 -7.65 -12.03 23.51
CA MET A 53 -8.43 -10.86 23.94
C MET A 53 -7.79 -10.30 25.22
N ASP A 54 -8.00 -9.00 25.48
CA ASP A 54 -7.45 -8.25 26.63
C ASP A 54 -5.94 -7.95 26.64
N SER A 55 -5.22 -8.27 25.56
CA SER A 55 -3.83 -7.82 25.35
C SER A 55 -3.75 -6.70 24.30
N GLY A 56 -2.89 -5.71 24.55
CA GLY A 56 -2.55 -4.67 23.58
C GLY A 56 -1.90 -5.28 22.33
N ILE A 57 -2.10 -4.66 21.17
CA ILE A 57 -1.44 -5.09 19.93
C ILE A 57 0.00 -4.56 19.97
N ASN A 58 0.98 -5.45 19.86
CA ASN A 58 2.38 -5.06 19.75
C ASN A 58 2.66 -4.42 18.39
N VAL A 59 3.69 -3.58 18.34
CA VAL A 59 4.18 -3.05 17.07
C VAL A 59 4.63 -4.18 16.14
N PHE A 60 4.42 -4.01 14.85
CA PHE A 60 4.73 -5.02 13.83
C PHE A 60 5.99 -4.64 13.05
N THR A 61 6.83 -5.65 12.80
CA THR A 61 7.99 -5.57 11.92
C THR A 61 7.91 -6.70 10.89
N GLY A 62 8.05 -6.36 9.61
CA GLY A 62 7.98 -7.30 8.50
C GLY A 62 7.16 -6.77 7.33
N ASP A 63 6.73 -7.68 6.48
CA ASP A 63 5.97 -7.37 5.27
C ASP A 63 4.48 -7.64 5.47
N LYS A 64 3.64 -6.70 5.02
CA LYS A 64 2.19 -6.85 4.94
C LYS A 64 1.76 -6.67 3.49
N GLU A 65 0.93 -7.58 3.00
CA GLU A 65 0.25 -7.46 1.71
C GLU A 65 -1.11 -6.79 1.90
N ILE A 66 -1.41 -5.85 1.02
CA ILE A 66 -2.63 -5.04 1.06
C ILE A 66 -3.25 -5.09 -0.33
N GLU A 67 -4.52 -5.45 -0.39
CA GLU A 67 -5.31 -5.30 -1.61
C GLU A 67 -5.45 -3.81 -1.92
N PHE A 68 -5.05 -3.41 -3.13
CA PHE A 68 -5.09 -2.01 -3.53
C PHE A 68 -6.26 -1.80 -4.48
N ARG A 69 -7.27 -1.06 -4.01
CA ARG A 69 -8.49 -0.77 -4.79
C ARG A 69 -8.27 0.37 -5.78
N GLY A 70 -7.17 0.30 -6.52
CA GLY A 70 -6.84 1.24 -7.60
C GLY A 70 -7.65 0.93 -8.87
N ASN A 71 -8.08 1.99 -9.53
CA ASN A 71 -8.62 1.93 -10.88
C ASN A 71 -7.50 2.07 -11.92
N TYR A 72 -7.87 1.88 -13.19
CA TYR A 72 -6.98 2.19 -14.31
C TYR A 72 -6.79 3.70 -14.42
N GLU A 73 -5.56 4.17 -14.27
CA GLU A 73 -5.20 5.59 -14.30
C GLU A 73 -3.76 5.79 -14.80
N THR A 74 -3.34 7.04 -15.02
CA THR A 74 -2.02 7.37 -15.59
C THR A 74 -0.99 7.79 -14.54
N ASP A 75 -1.42 8.28 -13.37
CA ASP A 75 -0.49 8.82 -12.37
C ASP A 75 0.02 7.70 -11.44
N GLY A 76 -0.88 6.87 -10.93
CA GLY A 76 -0.58 5.72 -10.07
C GLY A 76 -0.08 6.16 -8.70
N PHE A 77 -0.80 7.05 -8.02
CA PHE A 77 -0.41 7.53 -6.69
C PHE A 77 -0.71 6.51 -5.60
N ILE A 78 0.15 6.50 -4.57
CA ILE A 78 0.00 5.67 -3.39
C ILE A 78 0.03 6.61 -2.19
N PHE A 79 -1.07 6.64 -1.45
CA PHE A 79 -1.19 7.37 -0.20
C PHE A 79 -0.98 6.41 0.95
N VAL A 80 -0.15 6.84 1.90
CA VAL A 80 -0.03 6.17 3.20
C VAL A 80 -0.43 7.18 4.27
N ARG A 81 -1.36 6.79 5.13
CA ARG A 81 -1.89 7.64 6.19
C ARG A 81 -1.83 6.93 7.52
N GLN A 82 -1.55 7.73 8.54
CA GLN A 82 -1.71 7.37 9.93
C GLN A 82 -2.67 8.38 10.56
N THR A 83 -3.81 7.92 11.04
CA THR A 83 -4.84 8.78 11.65
C THR A 83 -4.68 8.90 13.17
N GLN A 84 -4.00 7.93 13.79
CA GLN A 84 -3.76 7.88 15.23
C GLN A 84 -2.30 8.20 15.52
N PRO A 85 -1.94 8.79 16.68
CA PRO A 85 -0.56 9.11 17.01
C PRO A 85 0.23 7.84 17.42
N LEU A 86 0.32 6.87 16.51
CA LEU A 86 0.98 5.59 16.68
C LEU A 86 2.30 5.56 15.90
N PRO A 87 3.29 4.76 16.36
CA PRO A 87 4.53 4.56 15.62
C PRO A 87 4.28 4.10 14.18
N LEU A 88 4.96 4.77 13.23
CA LEU A 88 4.95 4.42 11.81
C LEU A 88 6.33 4.66 11.20
N THR A 89 6.98 3.58 10.81
CA THR A 89 8.22 3.57 10.02
C THR A 89 8.03 2.69 8.80
N ILE A 90 7.99 3.33 7.62
CA ILE A 90 7.88 2.65 6.32
C ILE A 90 9.28 2.48 5.77
N LEU A 91 9.72 1.24 5.61
CA LEU A 91 11.02 0.94 5.00
C LEU A 91 10.92 0.93 3.47
N SER A 92 9.84 0.35 2.93
CA SER A 92 9.62 0.29 1.49
C SER A 92 8.16 -0.06 1.14
N LEU A 93 7.77 0.30 -0.07
CA LEU A 93 6.50 -0.08 -0.71
C LEU A 93 6.81 -0.79 -2.03
N TYR A 94 6.22 -1.96 -2.22
CA TYR A 94 6.38 -2.79 -3.42
C TYR A 94 5.02 -2.92 -4.12
N PRO A 95 4.68 -2.00 -5.03
CA PRO A 95 3.43 -2.08 -5.77
C PRO A 95 3.50 -3.12 -6.89
N LYS A 96 2.44 -3.91 -7.03
CA LYS A 96 2.19 -4.75 -8.20
C LYS A 96 1.15 -4.07 -9.07
N LEU A 97 1.46 -3.92 -10.35
CA LEU A 97 0.63 -3.19 -11.28
C LEU A 97 0.65 -3.79 -12.68
N GLN A 98 -0.41 -3.53 -13.43
CA GLN A 98 -0.54 -3.88 -14.84
C GLN A 98 -0.52 -2.59 -15.68
N THR A 99 0.39 -2.52 -16.65
CA THR A 99 0.44 -1.43 -17.64
C THR A 99 -0.29 -1.88 -18.91
N ASN A 100 -1.11 -1.00 -19.49
CA ASN A 100 -1.75 -1.21 -20.78
C ASN A 100 -1.03 -0.40 -21.87
N ASP A 101 -0.73 -1.05 -23.00
CA ASP A 101 0.08 -0.51 -24.08
C ASP A 101 -0.72 0.00 -25.30
N GLY A 102 -2.05 -0.08 -25.25
CA GLY A 102 -2.94 0.31 -26.34
C GLY A 102 -3.31 -0.86 -27.22
#